data_AF-A0A936IHS9-F1
#
_entry.id   AF-A0A936IHS9-F1
#
_cell.length_a   1.000
_cell.length_b   1.000
_cell.length_c   1.000
_cell.angle_alpha   90.00
_cell.angle_beta   90.00
_cell.angle_gamma   90.00
#
_symmetry.space_group_name_H-M   'P 1'
#
loop_
_entity.id
_entity.type
_entity.pdbx_description
1 polymer ?
#
loop_
_entity_poly.entity_id
_entity_poly.type
_entity_poly.pdbx_seq_one_letter_code
_entity_poly.pdbx_strand_id
1 'polypeptide(L)'
;MSAISPASKASPSPRSTWMLAGGGVVLLGGIALGTYLLVAPGSAPSAPPDIDQLREQMRRADLTDQQRGALREQMREAWQARMDTRLDEYFNASESDRSAILDRHIDELQADWQDEQRRREQRRAEEAAASPQTQPAGQRPPRPNFAAMTQQERKARSESRSPDRQARMMAYFAAMRARAEARGIQIPMGPGRGPGGPGGPGGPPGGRRP
;
A
#
# COMPACT_ATOMS: atom_id res chain seq x y z
N MET A 1 11.23 51.93 32.51
CA MET A 1 9.80 51.59 32.35
C MET A 1 9.75 50.34 31.47
N SER A 2 10.05 49.16 31.98
CA SER A 2 9.22 48.29 32.84
C SER A 2 7.90 47.89 32.18
N ALA A 3 7.85 46.69 31.59
CA ALA A 3 6.66 45.85 31.56
C ALA A 3 7.11 44.38 31.43
N ILE A 4 7.14 43.73 32.58
CA ILE A 4 7.36 42.29 32.79
C ILE A 4 5.99 41.62 32.58
N SER A 5 5.86 40.68 31.65
CA SER A 5 4.66 39.85 31.53
C SER A 5 4.80 38.56 32.35
N PRO A 6 3.76 38.16 33.12
CA PRO A 6 3.84 37.12 34.13
C PRO A 6 3.66 35.69 33.60
N ALA A 7 4.26 34.78 34.36
CA ALA A 7 4.25 33.33 34.22
C ALA A 7 2.85 32.70 34.26
N SER A 8 2.57 31.82 33.31
CA SER A 8 1.41 30.93 33.32
C SER A 8 1.66 29.72 34.24
N LYS A 9 0.76 29.55 35.21
CA LYS A 9 0.73 28.47 36.20
C LYS A 9 0.53 27.11 35.51
N ALA A 10 1.36 26.14 35.89
CA ALA A 10 1.19 24.73 35.55
C ALA A 10 0.05 24.10 36.37
N SER A 11 -0.91 23.46 35.71
CA SER A 11 -1.91 22.60 36.34
C SER A 11 -1.28 21.22 36.65
N PRO A 12 -1.39 20.70 37.87
CA PRO A 12 -1.01 19.32 38.17
C PRO A 12 -2.04 18.35 37.57
N SER A 13 -1.56 17.39 36.77
CA SER A 13 -2.36 16.28 36.28
C SER A 13 -2.67 15.28 37.41
N PRO A 14 -3.87 14.69 37.45
CA PRO A 14 -4.20 13.65 38.41
C PRO A 14 -3.43 12.36 38.08
N ARG A 15 -2.62 11.90 39.04
CA ARG A 15 -1.98 10.59 39.01
C ARG A 15 -3.05 9.51 39.24
N SER A 16 -3.39 8.79 38.18
CA SER A 16 -4.26 7.62 38.22
C SER A 16 -3.52 6.44 38.88
N THR A 17 -3.78 6.24 40.16
CA THR A 17 -3.38 5.06 40.93
C THR A 17 -4.16 3.85 40.43
N TRP A 18 -3.53 2.98 39.63
CA TRP A 18 -4.05 1.65 39.36
C TRP A 18 -3.67 0.74 40.52
N MET A 19 -4.64 0.42 41.37
CA MET A 19 -4.51 -0.63 42.38
C MET A 19 -4.47 -2.00 41.67
N LEU A 20 -3.33 -2.68 41.85
CA LEU A 20 -3.16 -4.11 41.64
C LEU A 20 -4.07 -4.86 42.63
N ALA A 21 -5.15 -5.44 42.14
CA ALA A 21 -5.87 -6.50 42.84
C ALA A 21 -5.58 -7.82 42.12
N GLY A 22 -4.69 -8.61 42.72
CA GLY A 22 -4.45 -9.98 42.33
C GLY A 22 -5.69 -10.86 42.56
N GLY A 23 -5.88 -11.81 41.68
CA GLY A 23 -6.89 -12.86 41.79
C GLY A 23 -6.50 -14.00 40.87
N GLY A 24 -5.65 -14.90 41.37
CA GLY A 24 -5.32 -16.13 40.67
C GLY A 24 -6.51 -17.10 40.69
N VAL A 25 -6.77 -17.74 39.55
CA VAL A 25 -7.46 -19.02 39.49
C VAL A 25 -6.70 -19.90 38.51
N VAL A 26 -6.00 -20.89 39.06
CA VAL A 26 -5.52 -22.06 38.35
C VAL A 26 -6.69 -23.03 38.25
N LEU A 27 -7.13 -23.38 37.04
CA LEU A 27 -7.88 -24.60 36.79
C LEU A 27 -7.21 -25.35 35.63
N LEU A 28 -6.51 -26.41 36.02
CA LEU A 28 -6.01 -27.48 35.18
C LEU A 28 -7.17 -28.42 34.81
N GLY A 29 -7.18 -28.85 33.55
CA GLY A 29 -7.69 -30.16 33.17
C GLY A 29 -8.86 -30.15 32.18
N GLY A 30 -8.62 -30.67 30.97
CA GLY A 30 -9.68 -31.18 30.10
C GLY A 30 -9.52 -30.86 28.62
N ILE A 31 -8.97 -31.82 27.88
CA ILE A 31 -8.80 -31.82 26.42
C ILE A 31 -10.15 -31.79 25.71
N ALA A 32 -10.33 -30.88 24.75
CA ALA A 32 -11.12 -31.14 23.54
C ALA A 32 -10.63 -30.25 22.39
N LEU A 33 -10.09 -30.92 21.36
CA LEU A 33 -9.83 -30.42 20.02
C LEU A 33 -11.06 -29.69 19.47
N GLY A 34 -10.88 -28.46 18.99
CA GLY A 34 -11.92 -27.73 18.26
C GLY A 34 -12.17 -26.31 18.73
N THR A 35 -11.14 -25.51 19.02
CA THR A 35 -11.28 -24.06 19.09
C THR A 35 -11.48 -23.52 17.67
N TYR A 36 -12.71 -23.65 17.16
CA TYR A 36 -13.29 -22.55 16.39
C TYR A 36 -13.19 -21.32 17.30
N LEU A 37 -12.23 -20.45 17.00
CA LEU A 37 -12.15 -19.12 17.57
C LEU A 37 -13.52 -18.46 17.37
N LEU A 38 -14.33 -18.46 18.43
CA LEU A 38 -15.47 -17.58 18.57
C LEU A 38 -14.88 -16.16 18.55
N VAL A 39 -14.76 -15.58 17.35
CA VAL A 39 -14.43 -14.17 17.20
C VAL A 39 -15.53 -13.41 17.91
N ALA A 40 -15.21 -12.84 19.08
CA ALA A 40 -16.15 -12.03 19.82
C ALA A 40 -16.61 -10.88 18.89
N PRO A 41 -17.92 -10.75 18.61
CA PRO A 41 -18.45 -9.61 17.87
C PRO A 41 -18.23 -8.36 18.73
N GLY A 42 -17.18 -7.60 18.43
CA GLY A 42 -16.75 -6.48 19.26
C GLY A 42 -15.24 -6.23 19.24
N SER A 43 -14.44 -7.14 18.69
CA SER A 43 -13.06 -6.83 18.35
C SER A 43 -13.07 -5.70 17.33
N ALA A 44 -12.60 -4.50 17.71
CA ALA A 44 -12.44 -3.40 16.78
C ALA A 44 -11.67 -3.90 15.55
N PRO A 45 -12.02 -3.46 14.32
CA PRO A 45 -11.30 -3.88 13.13
C PRO A 45 -9.82 -3.61 13.36
N SER A 46 -9.02 -4.68 13.39
CA SER A 46 -7.57 -4.57 13.47
C SER A 46 -7.12 -3.65 12.33
N ALA A 47 -6.26 -2.68 12.63
CA ALA A 47 -5.70 -1.79 11.62
C ALA A 47 -5.22 -2.61 10.41
N PRO A 48 -5.44 -2.13 9.17
CA PRO A 48 -5.03 -2.86 7.99
C PRO A 48 -3.54 -3.20 8.09
N PRO A 49 -3.13 -4.40 7.65
CA PRO A 49 -1.74 -4.82 7.76
C PRO A 49 -0.83 -3.82 7.04
N ASP A 50 0.34 -3.57 7.62
CA ASP A 50 1.34 -2.69 7.03
C ASP A 50 1.81 -3.27 5.68
N ILE A 51 1.73 -2.45 4.63
CA ILE A 51 2.09 -2.84 3.26
C ILE A 51 3.56 -3.27 3.19
N ASP A 52 4.45 -2.69 4.00
CA ASP A 52 5.86 -3.06 4.00
C ASP A 52 6.08 -4.44 4.63
N GLN A 53 5.32 -4.79 5.68
CA GLN A 53 5.33 -6.14 6.25
C GLN A 53 4.79 -7.17 5.26
N LEU A 54 3.68 -6.87 4.57
CA LEU A 54 3.13 -7.74 3.52
C LEU A 54 4.13 -7.93 2.38
N ARG A 55 4.83 -6.86 1.98
CA ARG A 55 5.87 -6.92 0.95
C ARG A 55 7.05 -7.79 1.38
N GLU A 56 7.44 -7.73 2.65
CA GLU A 56 8.47 -8.60 3.22
C GLU A 56 8.04 -10.06 3.23
N GLN A 57 6.81 -10.35 3.67
CA GLN A 57 6.26 -11.70 3.62
C GLN A 57 6.26 -12.25 2.20
N MET A 58 5.83 -11.45 1.20
CA MET A 58 5.87 -11.87 -0.20
C MET A 58 7.28 -12.15 -0.76
N ARG A 59 8.34 -11.60 -0.16
CA ARG A 59 9.73 -11.86 -0.58
C ARG A 59 10.21 -13.24 -0.14
N ARG A 60 9.53 -13.89 0.80
CA ARG A 60 9.92 -15.22 1.27
C ARG A 60 9.77 -16.27 0.17
N ALA A 61 10.80 -17.10 0.01
CA ALA A 61 10.84 -18.13 -1.01
C ALA A 61 9.92 -19.33 -0.69
N ASP A 62 9.58 -19.54 0.58
CA ASP A 62 8.86 -20.72 1.09
C ASP A 62 7.34 -20.64 0.98
N LEU A 63 6.79 -19.59 0.37
CA LEU A 63 5.36 -19.43 0.18
C LEU A 63 4.81 -20.24 -0.98
N THR A 64 3.70 -20.96 -0.74
CA THR A 64 2.92 -21.62 -1.79
C THR A 64 2.22 -20.60 -2.69
N ASP A 65 1.83 -20.99 -3.90
CA ASP A 65 1.13 -20.09 -4.84
C ASP A 65 -0.20 -19.58 -4.29
N GLN A 66 -0.92 -20.42 -3.53
CA GLN A 66 -2.15 -20.03 -2.85
C GLN A 66 -1.90 -18.97 -1.79
N GLN A 67 -0.85 -19.13 -0.97
CA GLN A 67 -0.45 -18.14 0.04
C GLN A 67 -0.01 -16.81 -0.61
N ARG A 68 0.77 -16.88 -1.70
CA ARG A 68 1.14 -15.69 -2.48
C ARG A 68 -0.10 -15.02 -3.11
N GLY A 69 -1.11 -15.79 -3.50
CA GLY A 69 -2.39 -15.29 -3.96
C GLY A 69 -3.11 -14.49 -2.87
N ALA A 70 -3.25 -15.08 -1.68
CA ALA A 70 -3.87 -14.43 -0.53
C ALA A 70 -3.12 -13.15 -0.10
N LEU A 71 -1.79 -13.20 0.00
CA LEU A 71 -0.97 -12.02 0.33
C LEU A 71 -1.11 -10.90 -0.70
N ARG A 72 -1.22 -11.22 -1.99
CA ARG A 72 -1.47 -10.21 -3.03
C ARG A 72 -2.83 -9.55 -2.90
N GLU A 73 -3.85 -10.28 -2.45
CA GLU A 73 -5.17 -9.72 -2.20
C GLU A 73 -5.15 -8.82 -0.95
N GLN A 74 -4.57 -9.29 0.16
CA GLN A 74 -4.38 -8.48 1.37
C GLN A 74 -3.60 -7.21 1.09
N MET A 75 -2.52 -7.28 0.31
CA MET A 75 -1.75 -6.11 -0.09
C MET A 75 -2.59 -5.14 -0.94
N ARG A 76 -3.47 -5.65 -1.81
CA ARG A 76 -4.38 -4.81 -2.60
C ARG A 76 -5.38 -4.09 -1.69
N GLU A 77 -5.97 -4.81 -0.74
CA GLU A 77 -6.93 -4.26 0.22
C GLU A 77 -6.28 -3.20 1.12
N ALA A 78 -5.09 -3.48 1.66
CA ALA A 78 -4.33 -2.52 2.48
C ALA A 78 -3.98 -1.25 1.69
N TRP A 79 -3.54 -1.42 0.43
CA TRP A 79 -3.28 -0.27 -0.45
C TRP A 79 -4.56 0.52 -0.77
N GLN A 80 -5.67 -0.18 -1.02
CA GLN A 80 -6.96 0.44 -1.28
C GLN A 80 -7.43 1.26 -0.08
N ALA A 81 -7.37 0.69 1.12
CA ALA A 81 -7.73 1.37 2.37
C ALA A 81 -6.87 2.62 2.59
N ARG A 82 -5.55 2.53 2.41
CA ARG A 82 -4.65 3.70 2.50
C ARG A 82 -5.02 4.79 1.49
N MET A 83 -5.39 4.41 0.27
CA MET A 83 -5.81 5.37 -0.75
C MET A 83 -7.15 6.03 -0.39
N ASP A 84 -8.12 5.26 0.10
CA ASP A 84 -9.41 5.78 0.54
C ASP A 84 -9.24 6.81 1.66
N THR A 85 -8.37 6.54 2.65
CA THR A 85 -8.02 7.52 3.69
C THR A 85 -7.46 8.82 3.11
N ARG A 86 -6.54 8.74 2.13
CA ARG A 86 -5.96 9.93 1.49
C ARG A 86 -6.99 10.72 0.68
N LEU A 87 -7.89 10.01 -0.01
CA LEU A 87 -8.98 10.64 -0.75
C LEU A 87 -9.94 11.35 0.20
N ASP A 88 -10.33 10.72 1.30
CA ASP A 88 -11.24 11.33 2.27
C ASP A 88 -10.59 12.53 2.95
N GLU A 89 -9.32 12.44 3.33
CA GLU A 89 -8.58 13.57 3.88
C GLU A 89 -8.53 14.76 2.91
N TYR A 90 -8.24 14.53 1.63
CA TYR A 90 -8.19 15.60 0.62
C TYR A 90 -9.57 16.21 0.31
N PHE A 91 -10.60 15.37 0.14
CA PHE A 91 -11.92 15.85 -0.26
C PHE A 91 -12.72 16.46 0.90
N ASN A 92 -12.48 16.03 2.14
CA ASN A 92 -13.11 16.61 3.33
C ASN A 92 -12.39 17.86 3.85
N ALA A 93 -11.15 18.11 3.42
CA ALA A 93 -10.42 19.31 3.79
C ALA A 93 -10.96 20.57 3.12
N SER A 94 -10.76 21.71 3.79
CA SER A 94 -11.02 23.04 3.23
C SER A 94 -10.11 23.32 2.04
N GLU A 95 -10.51 24.23 1.15
CA GLU A 95 -9.71 24.56 -0.03
C GLU A 95 -8.30 25.08 0.32
N SER A 96 -8.18 25.85 1.41
CA SER A 96 -6.90 26.33 1.91
C SER A 96 -5.99 25.19 2.41
N ASP A 97 -6.54 24.13 2.99
CA ASP A 97 -5.76 23.04 3.60
C ASP A 97 -5.34 21.97 2.59
N ARG A 98 -6.06 21.86 1.46
CA ARG A 98 -5.77 20.87 0.41
C ARG A 98 -4.33 20.93 -0.08
N SER A 99 -3.77 22.12 -0.22
CA SER A 99 -2.38 22.29 -0.68
C SER A 99 -1.37 21.67 0.30
N ALA A 100 -1.57 21.89 1.60
CA ALA A 100 -0.69 21.34 2.64
C ALA A 100 -0.81 19.80 2.74
N ILE A 101 -2.04 19.27 2.57
CA ILE A 101 -2.27 17.81 2.51
C ILE A 101 -1.55 17.19 1.32
N LEU A 102 -1.67 17.79 0.13
CA LEU A 102 -0.98 17.33 -1.07
C LEU A 102 0.54 17.39 -0.89
N ASP A 103 1.08 18.45 -0.28
CA ASP A 103 2.52 18.57 -0.02
C ASP A 103 3.02 17.43 0.86
N ARG A 104 2.35 17.14 1.97
CA ARG A 104 2.70 16.02 2.85
C ARG A 104 2.61 14.68 2.09
N HIS A 105 1.55 14.45 1.31
CA HIS A 105 1.41 13.21 0.53
C HIS A 105 2.49 13.08 -0.57
N ILE A 106 2.95 14.19 -1.15
CA ILE A 106 4.07 14.21 -2.11
C ILE A 106 5.39 13.89 -1.39
N ASP A 107 5.64 14.46 -0.21
CA ASP A 107 6.85 14.19 0.57
C ASP A 107 6.94 12.71 0.98
N GLU A 108 5.81 12.13 1.43
CA GLU A 108 5.70 10.69 1.69
C GLU A 108 6.01 9.86 0.44
N LEU A 109 5.47 10.25 -0.72
CA LEU A 109 5.71 9.55 -1.98
C LEU A 109 7.18 9.62 -2.41
N GLN A 110 7.84 10.76 -2.20
CA GLN A 110 9.27 10.92 -2.48
C GLN A 110 10.13 10.07 -1.57
N ALA A 111 9.81 10.03 -0.27
CA ALA A 111 10.51 9.20 0.69
C ALA A 111 10.40 7.71 0.33
N ASP A 112 9.18 7.24 0.04
CA ASP A 112 8.91 5.88 -0.42
C ASP A 112 9.69 5.55 -1.71
N TRP A 113 9.77 6.51 -2.64
CA TRP A 113 10.52 6.35 -3.89
C TRP A 113 12.02 6.20 -3.65
N GLN A 114 12.61 7.11 -2.88
CA GLN A 114 14.04 7.09 -2.59
C GLN A 114 14.42 5.81 -1.86
N ASP A 115 13.58 5.36 -0.92
CA ASP A 115 13.82 4.11 -0.22
C ASP A 115 13.77 2.91 -1.15
N GLU A 116 12.79 2.85 -2.04
CA GLU A 116 12.72 1.79 -3.05
C GLU A 116 13.92 1.80 -4.01
N GLN A 117 14.44 2.98 -4.39
CA GLN A 117 15.66 3.07 -5.20
C GLN A 117 16.87 2.54 -4.45
N ARG A 118 17.08 2.97 -3.19
CA ARG A 118 18.16 2.45 -2.33
C ARG A 118 18.09 0.93 -2.20
N ARG A 119 16.91 0.37 -1.92
CA ARG A 119 16.71 -1.07 -1.82
C ARG A 119 16.98 -1.80 -3.13
N ARG A 120 16.67 -1.20 -4.28
CA ARG A 120 16.99 -1.76 -5.60
C ARG A 120 18.49 -1.75 -5.89
N GLU A 121 19.17 -0.67 -5.55
CA GLU A 121 20.62 -0.54 -5.70
C GLU A 121 21.35 -1.54 -4.81
N GLN A 122 20.93 -1.69 -3.54
CA GLN A 122 21.46 -2.70 -2.63
C GLN A 122 21.28 -4.11 -3.19
N ARG A 123 20.08 -4.48 -3.64
CA ARG A 123 19.85 -5.79 -4.27
C ARG A 123 20.71 -6.01 -5.50
N ARG A 124 20.87 -5.00 -6.36
CA ARG A 124 21.76 -5.10 -7.53
C ARG A 124 23.22 -5.31 -7.14
N ALA A 125 23.68 -4.64 -6.08
CA ALA A 125 25.03 -4.82 -5.56
C ALA A 125 25.24 -6.21 -4.96
N GLU A 126 24.27 -6.71 -4.18
CA GLU A 126 24.27 -8.07 -3.62
C GLU A 126 24.25 -9.13 -4.72
N GLU A 127 23.38 -8.99 -5.73
CA GLU A 127 23.31 -9.89 -6.89
C GLU A 127 24.63 -9.89 -7.69
N ALA A 128 25.23 -8.71 -7.90
CA ALA A 128 26.51 -8.57 -8.60
C ALA A 128 27.66 -9.21 -7.81
N ALA A 129 27.64 -9.12 -6.47
CA ALA A 129 28.63 -9.74 -5.60
C ALA A 129 28.44 -11.27 -5.48
N ALA A 130 27.19 -11.75 -5.50
CA ALA A 130 26.86 -13.15 -5.29
C ALA A 130 27.21 -14.07 -6.47
N SER A 131 27.26 -13.57 -7.73
CA SER A 131 27.74 -14.36 -8.88
C SER A 131 27.91 -13.54 -10.17
N PRO A 132 29.12 -13.50 -10.78
CA PRO A 132 29.33 -12.96 -12.14
C PRO A 132 28.76 -13.83 -13.28
N GLN A 133 28.19 -15.01 -12.96
CA GLN A 133 27.58 -15.93 -13.93
C GLN A 133 26.04 -15.92 -13.94
N THR A 134 25.41 -14.92 -13.32
CA THR A 134 23.96 -14.81 -13.31
C THR A 134 23.44 -14.58 -14.73
N GLN A 135 22.64 -15.54 -15.20
CA GLN A 135 22.11 -15.62 -16.57
C GLN A 135 21.56 -14.27 -17.04
N PRO A 136 21.70 -13.93 -18.34
CA PRO A 136 21.09 -12.73 -18.90
C PRO A 136 19.60 -12.70 -18.56
N ALA A 137 19.02 -11.51 -18.46
CA ALA A 137 17.60 -11.23 -18.15
C ALA A 137 16.61 -11.77 -19.22
N GLY A 138 16.82 -13.01 -19.66
CA GLY A 138 16.04 -13.75 -20.62
C GLY A 138 14.80 -14.31 -19.92
N GLN A 139 13.66 -13.80 -20.36
CA GLN A 139 12.35 -14.38 -20.11
C GLN A 139 11.98 -14.46 -18.63
N ARG A 140 11.70 -13.28 -18.05
CA ARG A 140 10.70 -13.25 -16.96
C ARG A 140 9.49 -14.05 -17.45
N PRO A 141 9.04 -15.10 -16.73
CA PRO A 141 7.88 -15.86 -17.14
C PRO A 141 6.73 -14.86 -17.38
N PRO A 142 5.94 -15.04 -18.46
CA PRO A 142 4.83 -14.14 -18.73
C PRO A 142 4.01 -14.01 -17.46
N ARG A 143 3.82 -12.77 -16.98
CA ARG A 143 3.01 -12.52 -15.79
C ARG A 143 1.69 -13.28 -15.96
N PRO A 144 1.22 -14.05 -14.96
CA PRO A 144 0.04 -14.87 -15.09
C PRO A 144 -1.06 -14.04 -15.73
N ASN A 145 -1.42 -14.49 -16.93
CA ASN A 145 -2.04 -13.67 -17.94
C ASN A 145 -3.39 -13.18 -17.41
N PHE A 146 -3.65 -11.87 -17.46
CA PHE A 146 -5.02 -11.35 -17.29
C PHE A 146 -6.00 -12.05 -18.26
N ALA A 147 -5.49 -12.66 -19.34
CA ALA A 147 -6.23 -13.50 -20.27
C ALA A 147 -6.85 -14.77 -19.64
N ALA A 148 -6.32 -15.28 -18.53
CA ALA A 148 -6.85 -16.47 -17.84
C ALA A 148 -8.06 -16.17 -16.94
N MET A 149 -8.40 -14.90 -16.72
CA MET A 149 -9.56 -14.51 -15.92
C MET A 149 -10.86 -14.81 -16.69
N THR A 150 -11.82 -15.47 -16.07
CA THR A 150 -13.11 -15.76 -16.70
C THR A 150 -13.87 -14.47 -17.00
N GLN A 151 -14.84 -14.49 -17.94
CA GLN A 151 -15.67 -13.31 -18.18
C GLN A 151 -16.48 -12.91 -16.94
N GLN A 152 -16.93 -13.90 -16.15
CA GLN A 152 -17.69 -13.67 -14.92
C GLN A 152 -16.84 -12.96 -13.86
N GLU A 153 -15.59 -13.36 -13.64
CA GLU A 153 -14.67 -12.67 -12.73
C GLU A 153 -14.34 -11.25 -13.20
N ARG A 154 -14.18 -11.05 -14.52
CA ARG A 154 -13.98 -9.71 -15.09
C ARG A 154 -15.18 -8.82 -14.82
N LYS A 155 -16.39 -9.33 -15.01
CA LYS A 155 -17.64 -8.61 -14.76
C LYS A 155 -17.81 -8.28 -13.28
N ALA A 156 -17.60 -9.25 -12.38
CA ALA A 156 -17.65 -9.02 -10.93
C ALA A 156 -16.64 -7.95 -10.49
N ARG A 157 -15.44 -7.92 -11.09
CA ARG A 157 -14.46 -6.85 -10.86
C ARG A 157 -14.84 -5.50 -11.46
N SER A 158 -15.55 -5.45 -12.58
CA SER A 158 -15.99 -4.19 -13.16
C SER A 158 -17.18 -3.62 -12.40
N GLU A 159 -18.12 -4.46 -11.96
CA GLU A 159 -19.32 -4.05 -11.23
C GLU A 159 -19.00 -3.62 -9.80
N SER A 160 -17.95 -4.18 -9.19
CA SER A 160 -17.48 -3.72 -7.87
C SER A 160 -16.74 -2.38 -7.90
N ARG A 161 -16.48 -1.79 -9.07
CA ARG A 161 -15.85 -0.46 -9.18
C ARG A 161 -16.92 0.62 -9.27
N SER A 162 -17.03 1.41 -8.20
CA SER A 162 -17.83 2.64 -8.21
C SER A 162 -17.21 3.66 -9.20
N PRO A 163 -17.97 4.17 -10.18
CA PRO A 163 -17.49 5.20 -11.11
C PRO A 163 -17.12 6.49 -10.38
N ASP A 164 -17.87 6.86 -9.34
CA ASP A 164 -17.61 8.06 -8.54
C ASP A 164 -16.28 7.95 -7.79
N ARG A 165 -15.98 6.78 -7.23
CA ARG A 165 -14.68 6.52 -6.59
C ARG A 165 -13.54 6.66 -7.59
N GLN A 166 -13.72 6.16 -8.81
CA GLN A 166 -12.72 6.30 -9.86
C GLN A 166 -12.51 7.77 -10.26
N ALA A 167 -13.59 8.56 -10.37
CA ALA A 167 -13.52 9.99 -10.66
C ALA A 167 -12.78 10.75 -9.56
N ARG A 168 -13.10 10.50 -8.28
CA ARG A 168 -12.38 11.08 -7.11
C ARG A 168 -10.89 10.75 -7.16
N MET A 169 -10.56 9.49 -7.44
CA MET A 169 -9.17 9.06 -7.56
C MET A 169 -8.43 9.79 -8.70
N MET A 170 -9.05 9.94 -9.87
CA MET A 170 -8.43 10.69 -10.98
C MET A 170 -8.22 12.16 -10.64
N ALA A 171 -9.22 12.81 -10.05
CA ALA A 171 -9.13 14.21 -9.64
C ALA A 171 -8.02 14.43 -8.59
N TYR A 172 -7.92 13.54 -7.61
CA TYR A 172 -6.86 13.57 -6.61
C TYR A 172 -5.46 13.40 -7.23
N PHE A 173 -5.26 12.41 -8.12
CA PHE A 173 -3.97 12.24 -8.79
C PHE A 173 -3.62 13.39 -9.74
N ALA A 174 -4.61 14.02 -10.38
CA ALA A 174 -4.40 15.21 -11.19
C ALA A 174 -3.92 16.39 -10.32
N ALA A 175 -4.56 16.61 -9.18
CA ALA A 175 -4.17 17.66 -8.23
C ALA A 175 -2.78 17.40 -7.64
N MET A 176 -2.48 16.16 -7.23
CA MET A 176 -1.15 15.76 -6.75
C MET A 176 -0.07 15.99 -7.80
N ARG A 177 -0.33 15.63 -9.07
CA ARG A 177 0.62 15.88 -10.17
C ARG A 177 0.88 17.37 -10.36
N ALA A 178 -0.18 18.16 -10.46
CA ALA A 178 -0.06 19.61 -10.63
C ALA A 178 0.73 20.25 -9.47
N ARG A 179 0.48 19.81 -8.23
CA ARG A 179 1.22 20.29 -7.06
C ARG A 179 2.68 19.86 -7.06
N ALA A 180 2.97 18.61 -7.45
CA ALA A 180 4.34 18.13 -7.59
C ALA A 180 5.11 18.90 -8.68
N GLU A 181 4.48 19.15 -9.83
CA GLU A 181 5.04 19.98 -10.91
C GLU A 181 5.33 21.41 -10.44
N ALA A 182 4.42 22.03 -9.68
CA ALA A 182 4.63 23.35 -9.08
C ALA A 182 5.82 23.38 -8.09
N ARG A 183 6.16 22.23 -7.48
CA ARG A 183 7.34 22.05 -6.63
C ARG A 183 8.60 21.62 -7.40
N GLY A 184 8.53 21.49 -8.73
CA GLY A 184 9.64 20.99 -9.54
C GLY A 184 9.92 19.50 -9.37
N ILE A 185 8.99 18.73 -8.81
CA ILE A 185 9.11 17.31 -8.58
C ILE A 185 8.45 16.56 -9.74
N GLN A 186 9.25 15.79 -10.49
CA GLN A 186 8.70 14.89 -11.50
C GLN A 186 8.33 13.56 -10.85
N ILE A 187 7.02 13.30 -10.68
CA ILE A 187 6.54 11.98 -10.26
C ILE A 187 6.77 11.01 -11.41
N PRO A 188 7.66 10.02 -11.27
CA PRO A 188 7.98 9.17 -12.38
C PRO A 188 6.83 8.18 -12.57
N MET A 189 6.08 8.37 -13.66
CA MET A 189 5.05 7.44 -14.07
C MET A 189 5.76 6.13 -14.43
N GLY A 190 5.54 5.09 -13.63
CA GLY A 190 6.36 3.88 -13.62
C GLY A 190 6.64 3.28 -15.01
N PRO A 191 7.71 2.47 -15.12
CA PRO A 191 8.16 1.90 -16.37
C PRO A 191 7.03 1.03 -16.98
N GLY A 192 6.43 1.52 -18.07
CA GLY A 192 5.42 0.78 -18.84
C GLY A 192 3.98 1.29 -18.74
N ARG A 193 3.70 2.48 -18.19
CA ARG A 193 2.33 3.05 -18.20
C ARG A 193 2.30 4.52 -18.58
N GLY A 194 2.94 4.87 -19.70
CA GLY A 194 2.64 6.11 -20.40
C GLY A 194 1.29 6.01 -21.12
N PRO A 195 0.45 7.06 -21.12
CA PRO A 195 -0.75 7.11 -21.95
C PRO A 195 -0.32 7.16 -23.42
N GLY A 196 -0.28 5.99 -24.08
CA GLY A 196 0.04 5.89 -25.52
C GLY A 196 1.40 5.30 -25.89
N GLY A 197 2.14 4.68 -24.97
CA GLY A 197 3.36 3.95 -25.33
C GLY A 197 3.04 2.70 -26.18
N PRO A 198 3.61 2.54 -27.39
CA PRO A 198 3.21 1.52 -28.37
C PRO A 198 3.73 0.13 -27.98
N GLY A 199 3.10 -0.49 -27.00
CA GLY A 199 3.11 -1.94 -26.82
C GLY A 199 2.08 -2.59 -27.74
N GLY A 200 2.18 -2.32 -29.04
CA GLY A 200 1.37 -2.98 -30.04
C GLY A 200 1.67 -4.49 -30.00
N PRO A 201 0.66 -5.35 -29.76
CA PRO A 201 0.85 -6.78 -29.93
C PRO A 201 1.13 -7.04 -31.41
N GLY A 202 2.06 -7.96 -31.66
CA GLY A 202 2.38 -8.44 -33.00
C GLY A 202 1.10 -8.65 -33.81
N GLY A 203 0.96 -7.82 -34.85
CA GLY A 203 0.14 -8.22 -35.98
C GLY A 203 0.67 -9.57 -36.46
N PRO A 204 -0.20 -10.55 -36.75
CA PRO A 204 0.24 -11.82 -37.29
C PRO A 204 1.09 -11.56 -38.53
N PRO A 205 2.19 -12.30 -38.76
CA PRO A 205 2.95 -12.18 -39.99
C PRO A 205 1.99 -12.45 -41.14
N GLY A 206 1.65 -11.39 -41.86
CA GLY A 206 0.79 -11.45 -43.03
C GLY A 206 1.38 -12.47 -43.98
N GLY A 207 0.72 -13.63 -44.06
CA GLY A 207 1.02 -14.64 -45.03
C GLY A 207 1.00 -13.97 -46.40
N ARG A 208 2.15 -13.94 -47.05
CA ARG A 208 2.23 -13.84 -48.50
C ARG A 208 1.34 -14.95 -49.06
N ARG A 209 0.19 -14.59 -49.60
CA ARG A 209 -0.46 -15.43 -50.60
C ARG A 209 0.36 -15.33 -51.91
N PRO A 210 0.48 -16.44 -52.65
CA PRO A 210 1.23 -16.50 -53.91
C PRO A 210 0.65 -15.58 -54.98
#